data_AF-A0A357C5V7-F1
#
_entry.id   AF-A0A357C5V7-F1
#
_cell.length_a   1.000
_cell.length_b   1.000
_cell.length_c   1.000
_cell.angle_alpha   90.00
_cell.angle_beta   90.00
_cell.angle_gamma   90.00
#
_symmetry.space_group_name_H-M   'P 1'
#
loop_
_entity.id
_entity.type
_entity.pdbx_description
1 polymer ?
#
loop_
_entity_poly.entity_id
_entity_poly.type
_entity_poly.pdbx_seq_one_letter_code
_entity_poly.pdbx_strand_id
1 'polypeptide(L)'
;MAIINSTCIKILNSRIQKERFKDPADYEAAAGKYILSLEKARMMQPGAIIMHPLPRLDEIPMEVDNDPRAKYFEQARNGLFIRMALLYLLIKKAPPT
;
A
#
# COMPACT_ATOMS: atom_id res chain seq x y z
N MET A 1 -2.82 -8.71 -0.31
CA MET A 1 -3.36 -9.76 0.58
C MET A 1 -2.89 -9.45 1.99
N ALA A 2 -3.74 -8.91 2.85
CA ALA A 2 -3.38 -8.53 4.22
C ALA A 2 -4.17 -9.37 5.22
N ILE A 3 -3.49 -10.21 5.98
CA ILE A 3 -4.07 -10.93 7.13
C ILE A 3 -3.84 -10.05 8.35
N ILE A 4 -4.92 -9.52 8.91
CA ILE A 4 -4.89 -8.77 10.17
C ILE A 4 -4.96 -9.81 11.28
N ASN A 5 -3.80 -10.15 11.83
CA ASN A 5 -3.69 -10.99 13.03
C ASN A 5 -3.02 -10.18 14.14
N SER A 6 -3.26 -10.56 15.39
CA SER A 6 -2.77 -9.85 16.60
C SER A 6 -1.24 -9.73 16.69
N THR A 7 -0.50 -10.36 15.77
CA THR A 7 0.97 -10.35 15.65
C THR A 7 1.50 -9.53 14.47
N CYS A 8 0.64 -8.93 13.64
CA CYS A 8 1.06 -8.26 12.40
C CYS A 8 1.57 -6.83 12.67
N ILE A 9 2.88 -6.62 12.50
CA ILE A 9 3.55 -5.31 12.67
C ILE A 9 3.52 -4.48 11.39
N LYS A 10 3.38 -5.09 10.20
CA LYS A 10 3.33 -4.38 8.91
C LYS A 10 2.27 -4.96 8.01
N ILE A 11 1.36 -4.10 7.56
CA ILE A 11 0.32 -4.47 6.60
C ILE A 11 0.63 -3.85 5.25
N LEU A 12 0.82 -4.71 4.25
CA LEU A 12 0.90 -4.33 2.83
C LEU A 12 -0.43 -4.66 2.16
N ASN A 13 -1.22 -3.64 1.87
CA ASN A 13 -2.46 -3.84 1.13
C ASN A 13 -2.22 -3.60 -0.38
N SER A 14 -2.91 -4.37 -1.22
CA SER A 14 -2.71 -4.37 -2.67
C SER A 14 -4.05 -4.17 -3.37
N ARG A 15 -4.12 -3.20 -4.29
CA ARG A 15 -5.28 -2.97 -5.14
C ARG A 15 -5.64 -4.24 -5.92
N ILE A 16 -6.92 -4.61 -5.91
CA ILE A 16 -7.46 -5.63 -6.81
C ILE A 16 -7.57 -5.01 -8.21
N GLN A 17 -6.75 -5.51 -9.13
CA GLN A 17 -6.61 -4.96 -10.48
C GLN A 17 -7.67 -5.56 -11.40
N LYS A 18 -8.73 -4.80 -11.71
CA LYS A 18 -9.83 -5.21 -12.61
C LYS A 18 -9.31 -5.71 -13.95
N GLU A 19 -8.25 -5.07 -14.45
CA GLU A 19 -7.56 -5.37 -15.70
C GLU A 19 -6.92 -6.77 -15.76
N ARG A 20 -6.81 -7.49 -14.62
CA ARG A 20 -6.25 -8.85 -14.58
C ARG A 20 -7.31 -9.96 -14.63
N PHE A 21 -8.59 -9.60 -14.54
CA PHE A 21 -9.68 -10.57 -14.54
C PHE A 21 -10.19 -10.79 -15.96
N LYS A 22 -10.42 -12.06 -16.33
CA LYS A 22 -11.03 -12.44 -17.61
C LYS A 22 -12.55 -12.31 -17.58
N ASP A 23 -13.15 -12.56 -16.41
CA ASP A 23 -14.58 -12.48 -16.16
C ASP A 23 -14.88 -11.33 -15.17
N PRO A 24 -15.79 -10.40 -15.51
CA PRO A 24 -16.30 -9.39 -14.58
C PRO A 24 -16.87 -9.97 -13.27
N ALA A 25 -17.49 -11.15 -13.28
CA ALA A 25 -18.07 -11.76 -12.09
C ALA A 25 -17.00 -12.19 -11.07
N ASP A 26 -15.86 -12.69 -11.54
CA ASP A 26 -14.72 -13.02 -10.68
C ASP A 26 -14.12 -11.76 -10.02
N TYR A 27 -14.11 -10.65 -10.76
CA TYR A 27 -13.70 -9.35 -10.22
C TYR A 27 -14.65 -8.89 -9.13
N GLU A 28 -15.96 -8.92 -9.36
CA GLU A 28 -16.97 -8.52 -8.36
C GLU A 28 -16.91 -9.41 -7.12
N ALA A 29 -16.69 -10.72 -7.30
CA ALA A 29 -16.54 -11.65 -6.19
C ALA A 29 -15.23 -11.46 -5.39
N ALA A 30 -14.20 -10.86 -5.99
CA ALA A 30 -12.93 -10.57 -5.33
C ALA A 30 -12.89 -9.15 -4.72
N ALA A 31 -13.48 -8.18 -5.41
CA ALA A 31 -13.58 -6.79 -4.98
C ALA A 31 -14.34 -6.69 -3.64
N GLY A 32 -13.90 -5.78 -2.77
CA GLY A 32 -14.55 -5.55 -1.48
C GLY A 32 -14.33 -6.62 -0.39
N LYS A 33 -13.74 -7.80 -0.70
CA LYS A 33 -13.47 -8.82 0.34
C LYS A 33 -12.43 -8.39 1.37
N TYR A 34 -11.48 -7.54 0.97
CA TYR A 34 -10.33 -7.17 1.80
C TYR A 34 -10.27 -5.65 2.03
N ILE A 35 -11.24 -5.15 2.80
CA ILE A 35 -11.29 -3.76 3.24
C ILE A 35 -10.62 -3.64 4.61
N LEU A 36 -9.64 -2.74 4.71
CA LEU A 36 -9.05 -2.31 5.97
C LEU A 36 -9.87 -1.13 6.51
N SER A 37 -10.91 -1.41 7.29
CA SER A 37 -11.72 -0.37 7.96
C SER A 37 -11.01 0.21 9.18
N LEU A 38 -11.49 1.34 9.70
CA LEU A 38 -10.96 1.91 10.94
C LEU A 38 -11.08 0.95 12.13
N GLU A 39 -12.15 0.17 12.22
CA GLU A 39 -12.32 -0.86 13.27
C GLU A 39 -11.23 -1.92 13.21
N LYS A 40 -10.91 -2.39 11.99
CA LYS A 40 -9.82 -3.34 11.76
C LYS A 40 -8.46 -2.73 12.07
N ALA A 41 -8.25 -1.47 11.71
CA ALA A 41 -7.05 -0.74 12.07
C ALA A 41 -6.90 -0.65 13.60
N ARG A 42 -7.96 -0.36 14.35
CA ARG A 42 -7.93 -0.28 15.82
C ARG A 42 -7.52 -1.59 16.50
N MET A 43 -7.79 -2.74 15.89
CA MET A 43 -7.34 -4.05 16.40
C MET A 43 -5.85 -4.33 16.14
N MET A 44 -5.17 -3.52 15.33
CA MET A 44 -3.74 -3.68 15.06
C MET A 44 -2.90 -3.26 16.28
N GLN A 45 -1.69 -3.80 16.38
CA GLN A 45 -0.76 -3.43 17.43
C GLN A 45 -0.44 -1.92 17.39
N PRO A 46 -0.13 -1.29 18.55
CA PRO A 46 0.20 0.14 18.61
C PRO A 46 1.39 0.53 17.72
N GLY A 47 2.38 -0.35 17.58
CA GLY A 47 3.56 -0.13 16.73
C GLY A 47 3.41 -0.59 15.28
N ALA A 48 2.20 -1.00 14.86
CA ALA A 48 1.99 -1.49 13.51
C ALA A 48 2.08 -0.35 12.47
N ILE A 49 2.46 -0.67 11.23
CA ILE A 49 2.54 0.27 10.11
C ILE A 49 1.68 -0.22 8.95
N ILE A 50 0.86 0.68 8.39
CA ILE A 50 0.00 0.43 7.24
C ILE A 50 0.66 1.05 6.00
N MET A 51 0.95 0.20 5.00
CA MET A 51 1.56 0.56 3.72
C MET A 51 0.64 0.18 2.55
N HIS A 52 0.72 0.95 1.47
CA HIS A 52 -0.08 0.77 0.26
C HIS A 52 0.66 1.39 -0.94
N PRO A 53 0.77 0.67 -2.08
CA PRO A 53 1.51 1.17 -3.25
C PRO A 53 0.78 2.29 -4.00
N LEU A 54 -0.53 2.47 -3.77
CA LEU A 54 -1.41 3.41 -4.47
C LEU A 54 -1.52 3.13 -6.00
N PRO A 55 -2.54 3.67 -6.69
CA PRO A 55 -3.75 4.28 -6.14
C PRO A 55 -4.57 3.24 -5.37
N ARG A 56 -5.28 3.69 -4.31
CA ARG A 56 -6.27 2.86 -3.62
C ARG A 56 -7.63 2.98 -4.29
N LEU A 57 -8.46 1.94 -4.22
CA LEU A 57 -9.90 2.03 -4.46
C LEU A 57 -10.60 1.96 -3.08
N ASP A 58 -11.56 1.03 -2.95
CA ASP A 58 -12.40 0.88 -1.76
C ASP A 58 -11.73 0.03 -0.66
N GLU A 59 -10.53 -0.48 -0.90
CA GLU A 59 -9.81 -1.36 0.04
C GLU A 59 -9.29 -0.64 1.29
N ILE A 60 -9.16 0.69 1.27
CA ILE A 60 -8.78 1.52 2.42
C ILE A 60 -9.66 2.78 2.43
N PRO A 61 -10.69 2.84 3.30
CA PRO A 61 -11.53 4.03 3.48
C PRO A 61 -10.71 5.25 3.92
N MET A 62 -11.13 6.47 3.53
CA MET A 62 -10.43 7.72 3.86
C MET A 62 -10.33 8.00 5.36
N GLU A 63 -11.23 7.46 6.17
CA GLU A 63 -11.18 7.55 7.64
C GLU A 63 -9.87 6.96 8.23
N VAL A 64 -9.24 6.00 7.54
CA VAL A 64 -7.98 5.37 7.95
C VAL A 64 -6.79 6.30 7.73
N ASP A 65 -6.93 7.37 6.95
CA ASP A 65 -5.85 8.35 6.68
C ASP A 65 -5.40 9.07 7.95
N ASN A 66 -6.33 9.27 8.87
CA ASN A 66 -6.07 9.94 10.14
C ASN A 66 -5.42 9.02 11.16
N ASP A 67 -5.30 7.72 10.88
CA ASP A 67 -4.60 6.79 11.76
C ASP A 67 -3.08 7.08 11.69
N PRO A 68 -2.39 7.32 12.81
CA PRO A 68 -0.95 7.63 12.81
C PRO A 68 -0.09 6.51 12.21
N ARG A 69 -0.64 5.28 12.11
CA ARG A 69 0.01 4.11 11.51
C ARG A 69 -0.11 4.09 9.99
N ALA A 70 -0.97 4.91 9.39
CA ALA A 70 -1.10 5.07 7.94
C ALA A 70 0.12 5.79 7.35
N LYS A 71 1.03 5.03 6.73
CA LYS A 71 2.31 5.53 6.19
C LYS A 71 2.42 5.47 4.67
N TYR A 72 1.33 5.15 3.96
CA TYR A 72 1.35 5.04 2.50
C TYR A 72 1.61 6.36 1.76
N PHE A 73 1.24 7.53 2.32
CA PHE A 73 1.64 8.81 1.75
C PHE A 73 3.13 9.12 1.96
N GLU A 74 3.64 8.82 3.16
CA GLU A 74 5.07 8.94 3.46
C GLU A 74 5.89 8.00 2.56
N GLN A 75 5.42 6.77 2.36
CA GLN A 75 5.97 5.80 1.41
C GLN A 75 6.05 6.39 -0.01
N ALA A 76 4.98 7.02 -0.51
CA ALA A 76 4.97 7.63 -1.84
C ALA A 76 6.02 8.75 -1.96
N ARG A 77 6.14 9.59 -0.92
CA ARG A 77 7.18 10.62 -0.82
C ARG A 77 8.59 10.01 -0.79
N ASN A 78 8.79 8.95 -0.01
CA ASN A 78 10.07 8.23 0.05
C ASN A 78 10.46 7.64 -1.31
N GLY A 79 9.47 7.23 -2.12
CA GLY A 79 9.68 6.79 -3.49
C GLY A 79 10.25 7.86 -4.43
N LEU A 80 10.03 9.16 -4.16
CA LEU A 80 10.69 10.25 -4.90
C LEU A 80 12.20 10.26 -4.60
N PHE A 81 12.56 10.26 -3.32
CA PHE A 81 13.97 10.33 -2.88
C PHE A 81 14.77 9.11 -3.33
N ILE A 82 14.17 7.91 -3.27
CA ILE A 82 14.82 6.69 -3.76
C ILE A 82 15.10 6.80 -5.25
N ARG A 83 14.14 7.30 -6.06
CA ARG A 83 14.35 7.48 -7.50
C ARG A 83 15.44 8.51 -7.79
N MET A 84 15.47 9.63 -7.07
CA MET A 84 16.52 10.64 -7.21
C MET A 84 17.90 10.04 -6.90
N ALA A 85 18.03 9.32 -5.78
CA ALA A 85 19.28 8.66 -5.38
C ALA A 85 19.71 7.60 -6.40
N LEU A 86 18.78 6.79 -6.88
CA LEU A 86 19.05 5.76 -7.88
C LEU A 86 19.53 6.36 -9.20
N LEU A 87 18.84 7.37 -9.72
CA LEU A 87 19.24 8.08 -10.94
C LEU A 87 20.62 8.74 -10.79
N TYR A 88 20.87 9.39 -9.65
CA TYR A 88 22.18 9.97 -9.36
C TYR A 88 23.30 8.93 -9.38
N LEU A 89 23.09 7.77 -8.77
CA LEU A 89 24.08 6.68 -8.75
C LEU A 89 24.32 6.09 -10.14
N LEU A 90 23.28 5.92 -10.94
CA LEU A 90 23.39 5.40 -12.30
C LEU A 90 24.15 6.37 -13.22
N ILE A 91 23.81 7.66 -13.16
CA ILE A 91 24.49 8.70 -13.96
C ILE A 91 25.94 8.86 -13.52
N LYS A 92 26.23 8.89 -12.21
CA LYS A 92 27.60 8.99 -11.69
C LYS A 92 28.48 7.81 -12.08
N LYS A 93 27.89 6.61 -12.23
CA LYS A 93 28.63 5.38 -12.60
C LYS A 93 28.83 5.25 -14.10
N ALA A 94 28.08 5.97 -14.93
CA ALA A 94 28.32 6.02 -16.37
C ALA A 94 29.60 6.86 -16.63
N PRO A 95 30.60 6.33 -17.36
CA PRO A 95 31.76 7.14 -17.74
C PRO A 95 31.29 8.33 -18.59
N PRO A 96 31.90 9.51 -18.46
CA PRO A 96 31.61 10.62 -19.35
C PRO A 96 31.99 10.21 -20.77
N THR A 97 30.99 10.15 -21.65
CA THR A 97 31.15 10.04 -23.12
C THR A 97 31.72 11.31 -23.70
#